data_AF-W4V972-F1
#
_entry.id   AF-W4V972-F1
#
_cell.length_a   1.000
_cell.length_b   1.000
_cell.length_c   1.000
_cell.angle_alpha   90.00
_cell.angle_beta   90.00
_cell.angle_gamma   90.00
#
_symmetry.space_group_name_H-M   'P 1'
#
loop_
_entity.id
_entity.type
_entity.pdbx_description
1 polymer ?
#
loop_
_entity_poly.entity_id
_entity_poly.type
_entity_poly.pdbx_seq_one_letter_code
_entity_poly.pdbx_strand_id
1 'polypeptide(L)'
;MMKKLVTFMLAVVMVATLLPTQAFAADNSILESNKKAIAKERTDEYALDYFSVDFDFYQRQLDATGDSMGEIAQQVKKIIAGITDEYEKAKAIADWLSLNMIYTYTANPEHLKHLPKWQYGTCETFASTTSAFYRLAGFPAKTVGGVAYGSGEWGAHAWNRVFVDGRWVHVDTTGGEFDLPIEVWSQNHKLTGVTDTDWDGTITVYDSSSREKIMTVGPVPIGTPFSKIPELANIKLSADAEGQYPVRPTDKFSSSYMKLYARTHRVSFEIQLDNAYKSLVPHYVREDEYGDPCAYVIVSEGAKLPQVKIPEKAGYTFIGWRDLNNSKAPIWNEYTDKVTKDMSFVAVFQKGTVNYTVSFNTNGGSAVKADDCPRLTLS
;
A
#
# COMPACT_ATOMS: atom_id res chain seq x y z
N MET A 1 -56.69 -37.21 -31.73
CA MET A 1 -56.71 -37.57 -30.29
C MET A 1 -55.94 -36.51 -29.51
N MET A 2 -56.66 -35.55 -28.91
CA MET A 2 -56.09 -34.49 -28.06
C MET A 2 -55.95 -35.02 -26.64
N LYS A 3 -54.73 -35.11 -26.11
CA LYS A 3 -54.49 -35.39 -24.69
C LYS A 3 -54.39 -34.06 -23.94
N LYS A 4 -55.37 -33.82 -23.05
CA LYS A 4 -55.44 -32.67 -22.15
C LYS A 4 -54.37 -32.80 -21.06
N LEU A 5 -53.61 -31.72 -20.82
CA LEU A 5 -52.85 -31.52 -19.60
C LEU A 5 -53.82 -31.31 -18.42
N VAL A 6 -53.59 -32.02 -17.32
CA VAL A 6 -54.22 -31.76 -16.03
C VAL A 6 -53.11 -31.44 -15.04
N THR A 7 -53.05 -30.18 -14.63
CA THR A 7 -52.16 -29.67 -13.59
C THR A 7 -52.77 -29.99 -12.23
N PHE A 8 -52.10 -30.81 -11.43
CA PHE A 8 -52.44 -31.03 -10.02
C PHE A 8 -51.77 -29.95 -9.17
N MET A 9 -52.56 -29.02 -8.62
CA MET A 9 -52.13 -28.16 -7.51
C MET A 9 -52.22 -28.97 -6.21
N LEU A 10 -51.07 -29.21 -5.59
CA LEU A 10 -50.96 -29.81 -4.26
C LEU A 10 -51.18 -28.70 -3.21
N ALA A 11 -52.33 -28.69 -2.54
CA ALA A 11 -52.59 -27.80 -1.43
C ALA A 11 -51.95 -28.38 -0.16
N VAL A 12 -50.83 -27.81 0.28
CA VAL A 12 -50.22 -28.11 1.59
C VAL A 12 -50.96 -27.28 2.64
N VAL A 13 -51.80 -27.94 3.43
CA VAL A 13 -52.43 -27.34 4.61
C VAL A 13 -51.41 -27.32 5.75
N MET A 14 -50.77 -26.17 5.97
CA MET A 14 -49.99 -25.94 7.19
C MET A 14 -50.96 -25.69 8.36
N VAL A 15 -51.04 -26.66 9.27
CA VAL A 15 -51.64 -26.46 10.59
C VAL A 15 -50.63 -25.72 11.44
N ALA A 16 -50.78 -24.39 11.54
CA ALA A 16 -50.00 -23.56 12.44
C ALA A 16 -50.46 -23.81 13.88
N THR A 17 -49.68 -24.57 14.65
CA THR A 17 -49.78 -24.57 16.11
C THR A 17 -49.29 -23.22 16.61
N LEU A 18 -50.23 -22.36 17.01
CA LEU A 18 -49.98 -21.09 17.69
C LEU A 18 -49.32 -21.36 19.04
N LEU A 19 -47.98 -21.38 19.05
CA LEU A 19 -47.23 -21.01 20.26
C LEU A 19 -47.29 -19.49 20.38
N PRO A 20 -47.39 -18.92 21.59
CA PRO A 20 -47.31 -17.48 21.76
C PRO A 20 -45.86 -17.06 21.48
N THR A 21 -45.56 -16.72 20.23
CA THR A 21 -44.42 -15.88 19.91
C THR A 21 -44.71 -14.54 20.56
N GLN A 22 -44.12 -14.28 21.74
CA GLN A 22 -43.75 -12.92 22.08
C GLN A 22 -42.75 -12.50 21.02
N ALA A 23 -43.28 -11.94 19.93
CA ALA A 23 -42.51 -11.13 19.02
C ALA A 23 -42.04 -9.93 19.83
N PHE A 24 -40.86 -10.05 20.44
CA PHE A 24 -40.02 -8.89 20.61
C PHE A 24 -39.87 -8.34 19.20
N ALA A 25 -40.57 -7.23 18.92
CA ALA A 25 -40.27 -6.45 17.74
C ALA A 25 -38.81 -6.04 17.89
N ALA A 26 -37.91 -6.84 17.31
CA ALA A 26 -36.55 -6.40 17.05
C ALA A 26 -36.73 -5.04 16.39
N ASP A 27 -36.28 -4.00 17.08
CA ASP A 27 -36.50 -2.63 16.67
C ASP A 27 -36.09 -2.55 15.20
N ASN A 28 -37.07 -2.31 14.32
CA ASN A 28 -36.88 -2.36 12.87
C ASN A 28 -35.73 -1.40 12.46
N SER A 29 -35.41 -0.43 13.32
CA SER A 29 -34.26 0.45 13.20
C SER A 29 -32.90 -0.27 13.19
N ILE A 30 -32.69 -1.31 14.01
CA ILE A 30 -31.41 -2.06 14.08
C ILE A 30 -31.23 -2.91 12.82
N LEU A 31 -32.29 -3.61 12.40
CA LEU A 31 -32.29 -4.40 11.18
C LEU A 31 -31.93 -3.55 9.95
N GLU A 32 -32.63 -2.44 9.77
CA GLU A 32 -32.39 -1.54 8.63
C GLU A 32 -31.01 -0.87 8.71
N SER A 33 -30.55 -0.51 9.91
CA SER A 33 -29.20 0.00 10.12
C SER A 33 -28.13 -1.02 9.71
N ASN A 34 -28.26 -2.28 10.14
CA ASN A 34 -27.31 -3.33 9.80
C ASN A 34 -27.33 -3.62 8.30
N LYS A 35 -28.51 -3.74 7.68
CA LYS A 35 -28.64 -3.92 6.22
C LYS A 35 -27.93 -2.81 5.46
N LYS A 36 -28.14 -1.55 5.85
CA LYS A 36 -27.46 -0.40 5.25
C LYS A 36 -25.94 -0.43 5.44
N ALA A 37 -25.47 -0.94 6.58
CA ALA A 37 -24.06 -1.04 6.89
C ALA A 37 -23.38 -2.10 6.01
N ILE A 38 -23.92 -3.34 5.98
CA ILE A 38 -23.34 -4.45 5.20
C ILE A 38 -23.47 -4.25 3.68
N ALA A 39 -24.48 -3.52 3.21
CA ALA A 39 -24.63 -3.21 1.78
C ALA A 39 -23.48 -2.36 1.20
N LYS A 40 -22.64 -1.77 2.05
CA LYS A 40 -21.45 -1.01 1.64
C LYS A 40 -20.21 -1.88 1.51
N GLU A 41 -20.27 -3.12 1.96
CA GLU A 41 -19.10 -4.00 1.96
C GLU A 41 -18.62 -4.30 0.55
N ARG A 42 -17.36 -3.97 0.30
CA ARG A 42 -16.70 -4.29 -0.95
C ARG A 42 -16.44 -5.78 -1.07
N THR A 43 -16.56 -6.28 -2.29
CA THR A 43 -16.31 -7.69 -2.66
C THR A 43 -15.40 -7.81 -3.88
N ASP A 44 -14.85 -6.68 -4.35
CA ASP A 44 -13.82 -6.69 -5.38
C ASP A 44 -12.49 -7.22 -4.84
N GLU A 45 -11.63 -7.64 -5.75
CA GLU A 45 -10.36 -8.32 -5.43
C GLU A 45 -9.45 -7.53 -4.50
N TYR A 46 -9.44 -6.19 -4.57
CA TYR A 46 -8.57 -5.36 -3.72
C TYR A 46 -9.05 -5.36 -2.27
N ALA A 47 -10.36 -5.25 -2.04
CA ALA A 47 -10.92 -5.32 -0.70
C ALA A 47 -10.75 -6.72 -0.09
N LEU A 48 -10.96 -7.76 -0.89
CA LEU A 48 -10.77 -9.14 -0.43
C LEU A 48 -9.30 -9.42 -0.10
N ASP A 49 -8.37 -9.00 -0.95
CA ASP A 49 -6.92 -9.17 -0.74
C ASP A 49 -6.44 -8.39 0.50
N TYR A 50 -6.90 -7.15 0.71
CA TYR A 50 -6.58 -6.33 1.89
C TYR A 50 -6.94 -7.02 3.23
N PHE A 51 -8.01 -7.81 3.22
CA PHE A 51 -8.44 -8.58 4.39
C PHE A 51 -7.94 -10.02 4.40
N SER A 52 -7.03 -10.39 3.50
CA SER A 52 -6.44 -11.72 3.36
C SER A 52 -4.98 -11.75 3.82
N VAL A 53 -4.37 -12.94 3.74
CA VAL A 53 -2.92 -13.12 3.90
C VAL A 53 -2.34 -13.53 2.55
N ASP A 54 -1.32 -12.80 2.10
CA ASP A 54 -0.44 -13.25 1.04
C ASP A 54 0.52 -14.29 1.63
N PHE A 55 0.28 -15.57 1.31
CA PHE A 55 1.07 -16.68 1.87
C PHE A 55 2.51 -16.71 1.35
N ASP A 56 2.77 -16.23 0.13
CA ASP A 56 4.13 -16.16 -0.41
C ASP A 56 4.92 -15.08 0.36
N PHE A 57 4.29 -13.94 0.62
CA PHE A 57 4.86 -12.88 1.44
C PHE A 57 5.06 -13.33 2.89
N TYR A 58 4.03 -13.93 3.50
CA TYR A 58 4.05 -14.40 4.87
C TYR A 58 5.16 -15.43 5.11
N GLN A 59 5.29 -16.44 4.24
CA GLN A 59 6.32 -17.47 4.38
C GLN A 59 7.72 -16.87 4.31
N ARG A 60 7.93 -15.93 3.39
CA ARG A 60 9.22 -15.25 3.27
C ARG A 60 9.57 -14.41 4.51
N GLN A 61 8.58 -13.79 5.17
CA GLN A 61 8.84 -13.07 6.42
C GLN A 61 9.31 -14.03 7.50
N LEU A 62 8.63 -15.18 7.65
CA LEU A 62 9.05 -16.24 8.58
C LEU A 62 10.48 -16.73 8.29
N ASP A 63 10.79 -17.00 7.02
CA ASP A 63 12.13 -17.44 6.60
C ASP A 63 13.21 -16.40 6.95
N ALA A 64 12.90 -15.10 6.80
CA ALA A 64 13.83 -14.02 7.06
C ALA A 64 14.07 -13.77 8.56
N THR A 65 13.04 -13.92 9.39
CA THR A 65 13.15 -13.76 10.85
C THR A 65 13.66 -15.03 11.54
N GLY A 66 13.74 -16.15 10.82
CA GLY A 66 13.99 -17.46 11.40
C GLY A 66 12.85 -17.93 12.32
N ASP A 67 11.67 -17.32 12.18
CA ASP A 67 10.49 -17.69 12.95
C ASP A 67 9.83 -18.91 12.32
N SER A 68 9.31 -19.79 13.17
CA SER A 68 8.54 -20.94 12.69
C SER A 68 7.10 -20.52 12.43
N MET A 69 6.36 -21.30 11.63
CA MET A 69 4.93 -21.09 11.46
C MET A 69 4.26 -21.10 12.84
N GLY A 70 3.74 -19.96 13.26
CA GLY A 70 3.28 -19.72 14.64
C GLY A 70 2.21 -20.70 15.10
N GLU A 71 2.05 -20.84 16.43
CA GLU A 71 1.10 -21.77 17.06
C GLU A 71 -0.31 -21.70 16.46
N ILE A 72 -0.78 -20.49 16.13
CA ILE A 72 -2.07 -20.25 15.48
C ILE A 72 -2.16 -20.96 14.14
N ALA A 73 -1.17 -20.78 13.24
CA ALA A 73 -1.19 -21.37 11.91
C ALA A 73 -1.15 -22.90 11.97
N GLN A 74 -0.42 -23.47 12.94
CA GLN A 74 -0.42 -24.92 13.18
C GLN A 74 -1.80 -25.40 13.66
N GLN A 75 -2.44 -24.64 14.54
CA GLN A 75 -3.78 -24.97 15.04
C GLN A 75 -4.84 -24.88 13.92
N VAL A 76 -4.79 -23.84 13.09
CA VAL A 76 -5.64 -23.71 11.91
C VAL A 76 -5.54 -24.94 11.01
N LYS A 77 -4.31 -25.36 10.66
CA LYS A 77 -4.08 -26.57 9.85
C LYS A 77 -4.70 -27.83 10.46
N LYS A 78 -4.69 -27.97 11.79
CA LYS A 78 -5.33 -29.11 12.48
C LYS A 78 -6.85 -29.05 12.38
N ILE A 79 -7.44 -27.87 12.58
CA ILE A 79 -8.90 -27.69 12.56
C ILE A 79 -9.48 -28.01 11.17
N ILE A 80 -8.84 -27.52 10.10
CA ILE A 80 -9.36 -27.70 8.74
C ILE A 80 -8.89 -29.00 8.06
N ALA A 81 -8.13 -29.84 8.76
CA ALA A 81 -7.55 -31.05 8.18
C ALA A 81 -8.65 -32.00 7.68
N GLY A 82 -8.59 -32.34 6.38
CA GLY A 82 -9.55 -33.25 5.74
C GLY A 82 -10.89 -32.62 5.38
N ILE A 83 -11.14 -31.35 5.72
CA ILE A 83 -12.32 -30.62 5.27
C ILE A 83 -12.02 -30.01 3.89
N THR A 84 -12.81 -30.32 2.87
CA THR A 84 -12.60 -29.80 1.51
C THR A 84 -13.47 -28.59 1.21
N ASP A 85 -14.71 -28.61 1.71
CA ASP A 85 -15.71 -27.57 1.51
C ASP A 85 -15.32 -26.28 2.27
N GLU A 86 -15.42 -25.13 1.59
CA GLU A 86 -14.99 -23.83 2.12
C GLU A 86 -15.89 -23.36 3.26
N TYR A 87 -17.20 -23.56 3.15
CA TYR A 87 -18.15 -23.22 4.18
C TYR A 87 -17.95 -24.06 5.44
N GLU A 88 -17.78 -25.37 5.30
CA GLU A 88 -17.52 -26.27 6.42
C GLU A 88 -16.16 -25.98 7.09
N LYS A 89 -15.12 -25.59 6.33
CA LYS A 89 -13.86 -25.12 6.93
C LYS A 89 -14.08 -23.89 7.78
N ALA A 90 -14.81 -22.91 7.24
CA ALA A 90 -15.07 -21.67 7.93
C ALA A 90 -15.86 -21.92 9.22
N LYS A 91 -16.93 -22.73 9.13
CA LYS A 91 -17.73 -23.13 10.29
C LYS A 91 -16.91 -23.87 11.34
N ALA A 92 -16.08 -24.83 10.94
CA ALA A 92 -15.24 -25.60 11.87
C ALA A 92 -14.28 -24.69 12.66
N ILE A 93 -13.76 -23.62 12.04
CA ILE A 93 -12.94 -22.61 12.73
C ILE A 93 -13.77 -21.86 13.78
N ALA A 94 -14.97 -21.38 13.42
CA ALA A 94 -15.85 -20.70 14.37
C ALA A 94 -16.21 -21.58 15.57
N ASP A 95 -16.70 -22.80 15.29
CA ASP A 95 -17.10 -23.77 16.33
C ASP A 95 -15.92 -24.08 17.27
N TRP A 96 -14.73 -24.32 16.71
CA TRP A 96 -13.56 -24.65 17.51
C TRP A 96 -13.15 -23.48 18.40
N LEU A 97 -13.08 -22.26 17.88
CA LEU A 97 -12.69 -21.08 18.66
C LEU A 97 -13.69 -20.81 19.79
N SER A 98 -14.99 -20.88 19.52
CA SER A 98 -16.03 -20.68 20.54
C SER A 98 -15.97 -21.69 21.68
N LEU A 99 -15.50 -22.91 21.41
CA LEU A 99 -15.38 -23.97 22.42
C LEU A 99 -14.03 -23.97 23.16
N ASN A 100 -12.99 -23.37 22.58
CA ASN A 100 -11.62 -23.49 23.08
C ASN A 100 -11.01 -22.18 23.59
N MET A 101 -11.66 -21.04 23.36
CA MET A 101 -11.24 -19.76 23.91
C MET A 101 -11.93 -19.46 25.25
N ILE A 102 -11.23 -18.73 26.13
CA ILE A 102 -11.72 -18.41 27.47
C ILE A 102 -11.95 -16.91 27.60
N TYR A 103 -13.20 -16.53 27.88
CA TYR A 103 -13.56 -15.14 28.08
C TYR A 103 -13.09 -14.63 29.46
N THR A 104 -12.33 -13.55 29.49
CA THR A 104 -11.87 -12.92 30.73
C THR A 104 -11.54 -11.45 30.53
N TYR A 105 -11.89 -10.63 31.52
CA TYR A 105 -11.49 -9.21 31.58
C TYR A 105 -10.09 -9.00 32.17
N THR A 106 -9.51 -10.04 32.77
CA THR A 106 -8.17 -9.94 33.37
C THR A 106 -7.13 -10.20 32.29
N ALA A 107 -6.23 -9.24 32.06
CA ALA A 107 -5.24 -9.32 30.98
C ALA A 107 -4.25 -10.50 31.13
N ASN A 108 -3.89 -10.90 32.36
CA ASN A 108 -2.99 -12.02 32.63
C ASN A 108 -3.46 -12.80 33.87
N PRO A 109 -4.53 -13.59 33.77
CA PRO A 109 -5.03 -14.34 34.91
C PRO A 109 -4.11 -15.53 35.19
N GLU A 110 -3.65 -15.63 36.43
CA GLU A 110 -2.62 -16.61 36.84
C GLU A 110 -2.99 -18.06 36.49
N HIS A 111 -4.28 -18.41 36.56
CA HIS A 111 -4.76 -19.75 36.23
C HIS A 111 -4.72 -20.08 34.73
N LEU A 112 -4.60 -19.09 33.82
CA LEU A 112 -4.52 -19.29 32.37
C LEU A 112 -3.11 -19.07 31.80
N LYS A 113 -2.09 -18.80 32.63
CA LYS A 113 -0.72 -18.55 32.17
C LYS A 113 -0.08 -19.70 31.36
N HIS A 114 -0.66 -20.90 31.46
CA HIS A 114 -0.24 -22.09 30.73
C HIS A 114 -0.82 -22.16 29.31
N LEU A 115 -1.79 -21.30 28.99
CA LEU A 115 -2.38 -21.18 27.66
C LEU A 115 -1.69 -20.06 26.88
N PRO A 116 -1.66 -20.15 25.54
CA PRO A 116 -1.26 -19.05 24.70
C PRO A 116 -2.12 -17.80 24.93
N LYS A 117 -1.52 -16.62 24.85
CA LYS A 117 -2.22 -15.34 25.07
C LYS A 117 -3.37 -15.08 24.09
N TRP A 118 -3.33 -15.69 22.90
CA TRP A 118 -4.40 -15.55 21.92
C TRP A 118 -5.65 -16.38 22.30
N GLN A 119 -5.55 -17.33 23.24
CA GLN A 119 -6.63 -18.24 23.59
C GLN A 119 -7.55 -17.71 24.71
N TYR A 120 -7.24 -16.55 25.31
CA TYR A 120 -8.09 -15.96 26.35
C TYR A 120 -8.10 -14.43 26.29
N GLY A 121 -9.23 -13.82 26.62
CA GLY A 121 -9.36 -12.36 26.67
C GLY A 121 -10.81 -11.89 26.52
N THR A 122 -10.98 -10.63 26.12
CA THR A 122 -12.30 -10.01 25.88
C THR A 122 -12.77 -10.27 24.45
N CYS A 123 -13.93 -9.72 24.07
CA CYS A 123 -14.46 -9.80 22.70
C CYS A 123 -13.45 -9.31 21.64
N GLU A 124 -12.58 -8.35 21.97
CA GLU A 124 -11.51 -7.90 21.08
C GLU A 124 -10.45 -8.98 20.81
N THR A 125 -10.09 -9.75 21.84
CA THR A 125 -9.15 -10.88 21.70
C THR A 125 -9.77 -12.02 20.90
N PHE A 126 -11.05 -12.31 21.14
CA PHE A 126 -11.80 -13.27 20.33
C PHE A 126 -11.83 -12.82 18.87
N ALA A 127 -12.27 -11.59 18.60
CA ALA A 127 -12.42 -11.11 17.23
C ALA A 127 -11.09 -10.98 16.48
N SER A 128 -10.01 -10.51 17.13
CA SER A 128 -8.69 -10.46 16.49
C SER A 128 -8.11 -11.85 16.21
N THR A 129 -8.26 -12.80 17.13
CA THR A 129 -7.84 -14.19 16.96
C THR A 129 -8.63 -14.86 15.84
N THR A 130 -9.95 -14.69 15.81
CA THR A 130 -10.83 -15.20 14.77
C THR A 130 -10.43 -14.68 13.39
N SER A 131 -10.17 -13.38 13.23
CA SER A 131 -9.64 -12.81 11.98
C SER A 131 -8.32 -13.50 11.56
N ALA A 132 -7.38 -13.71 12.49
CA ALA A 132 -6.12 -14.37 12.19
C ALA A 132 -6.31 -15.83 11.76
N PHE A 133 -7.16 -16.59 12.44
CA PHE A 133 -7.47 -17.99 12.08
C PHE A 133 -8.07 -18.10 10.68
N TYR A 134 -9.06 -17.26 10.36
CA TYR A 134 -9.68 -17.25 9.04
C TYR A 134 -8.69 -16.86 7.94
N ARG A 135 -7.91 -15.80 8.14
CA ARG A 135 -6.91 -15.36 7.16
C ARG A 135 -5.85 -16.43 6.90
N LEU A 136 -5.37 -17.10 7.96
CA LEU A 136 -4.42 -18.21 7.84
C LEU A 136 -5.04 -19.49 7.27
N ALA A 137 -6.37 -19.59 7.26
CA ALA A 137 -7.11 -20.63 6.54
C ALA A 137 -7.40 -20.24 5.07
N GLY A 138 -7.02 -19.03 4.64
CA GLY A 138 -7.18 -18.54 3.27
C GLY A 138 -8.46 -17.72 3.03
N PHE A 139 -9.18 -17.33 4.08
CA PHE A 139 -10.39 -16.51 3.95
C PHE A 139 -10.10 -15.04 4.19
N PRO A 140 -10.64 -14.13 3.35
CA PRO A 140 -10.73 -12.72 3.70
C PRO A 140 -11.55 -12.56 4.99
N ALA A 141 -10.98 -11.94 6.01
CA ALA A 141 -11.66 -11.75 7.29
C ALA A 141 -11.31 -10.41 7.92
N LYS A 142 -12.28 -9.80 8.59
CA LYS A 142 -12.11 -8.50 9.24
C LYS A 142 -12.85 -8.43 10.57
N THR A 143 -12.23 -7.75 11.52
CA THR A 143 -12.85 -7.41 12.80
C THR A 143 -13.77 -6.21 12.59
N VAL A 144 -15.00 -6.31 13.09
CA VAL A 144 -15.98 -5.22 13.10
C VAL A 144 -16.42 -4.95 14.53
N GLY A 145 -16.82 -3.70 14.76
CA GLY A 145 -17.27 -3.24 16.07
C GLY A 145 -18.71 -2.77 16.04
N GLY A 146 -19.33 -2.82 17.21
CA GLY A 146 -20.68 -2.33 17.38
C GLY A 146 -21.12 -2.43 18.82
N VAL A 147 -22.41 -2.66 19.00
CA VAL A 147 -22.97 -3.05 20.28
C VAL A 147 -23.69 -4.37 20.15
N ALA A 148 -23.59 -5.21 21.17
CA ALA A 148 -24.33 -6.44 21.27
C ALA A 148 -25.10 -6.51 22.59
N TYR A 149 -26.25 -7.17 22.57
CA TYR A 149 -27.06 -7.42 23.75
C TYR A 149 -26.60 -8.70 24.42
N GLY A 150 -26.08 -8.59 25.65
CA GLY A 150 -25.59 -9.69 26.44
C GLY A 150 -25.72 -9.38 27.93
N SER A 151 -25.93 -10.39 28.76
CA SER A 151 -26.05 -10.22 30.23
C SER A 151 -27.13 -9.20 30.67
N GLY A 152 -28.16 -8.99 29.85
CA GLY A 152 -29.28 -8.09 30.15
C GLY A 152 -29.13 -6.65 29.67
N GLU A 153 -28.00 -6.27 29.06
CA GLU A 153 -27.74 -4.91 28.59
C GLU A 153 -27.06 -4.87 27.21
N TRP A 154 -27.16 -3.73 26.54
CA TRP A 154 -26.38 -3.46 25.32
C TRP A 154 -25.01 -2.92 25.69
N GLY A 155 -23.96 -3.62 25.28
CA GLY A 155 -22.57 -3.23 25.53
C GLY A 155 -21.77 -3.11 24.24
N ALA A 156 -20.64 -2.41 24.29
CA ALA A 156 -19.67 -2.39 23.19
C ALA A 156 -19.19 -3.83 22.92
N HIS A 157 -19.17 -4.22 21.65
CA HIS A 157 -18.82 -5.58 21.25
C HIS A 157 -18.02 -5.59 19.95
N ALA A 158 -17.16 -6.59 19.81
CA ALA A 158 -16.33 -6.83 18.64
C ALA A 158 -16.52 -8.27 18.16
N TRP A 159 -16.66 -8.42 16.85
CA TRP A 159 -16.85 -9.72 16.18
C TRP A 159 -16.27 -9.65 14.75
N ASN A 160 -16.63 -10.58 13.88
CA ASN A 160 -16.02 -10.74 12.57
C ASN A 160 -17.01 -10.73 11.41
N ARG A 161 -16.49 -10.29 10.26
CA ARG A 161 -17.04 -10.56 8.92
C ARG A 161 -16.04 -11.43 8.18
N VAL A 162 -16.50 -12.51 7.56
CA VAL A 162 -15.65 -13.47 6.83
C VAL A 162 -16.24 -13.70 5.45
N PHE A 163 -15.42 -13.65 4.40
CA PHE A 163 -15.88 -13.88 3.03
C PHE A 163 -15.81 -15.36 2.68
N VAL A 164 -16.97 -15.98 2.49
CA VAL A 164 -17.15 -17.41 2.22
C VAL A 164 -18.26 -17.56 1.20
N ASP A 165 -18.12 -18.46 0.22
CA ASP A 165 -19.11 -18.71 -0.84
C ASP A 165 -19.59 -17.43 -1.55
N GLY A 166 -18.67 -16.50 -1.80
CA GLY A 166 -18.95 -15.26 -2.53
C GLY A 166 -19.69 -14.17 -1.73
N ARG A 167 -19.82 -14.30 -0.41
CA ARG A 167 -20.45 -13.28 0.45
C ARG A 167 -19.78 -13.12 1.80
N TRP A 168 -19.93 -11.94 2.40
CA TRP A 168 -19.54 -11.69 3.78
C TRP A 168 -20.56 -12.28 4.76
N VAL A 169 -20.12 -13.18 5.63
CA VAL A 169 -20.93 -13.82 6.69
C VAL A 169 -20.61 -13.24 8.06
N HIS A 170 -21.58 -13.29 8.98
CA HIS A 170 -21.40 -12.83 10.37
C HIS A 170 -20.79 -13.96 11.21
N VAL A 171 -19.76 -13.65 12.00
CA VAL A 171 -19.19 -14.62 12.93
C VAL A 171 -18.91 -13.91 14.25
N ASP A 172 -19.52 -14.38 15.34
CA ASP A 172 -19.16 -14.00 16.71
C ASP A 172 -18.77 -15.24 17.50
N THR A 173 -17.46 -15.44 17.63
CA THR A 173 -16.92 -16.56 18.40
C THR A 173 -17.10 -16.39 19.91
N THR A 174 -17.40 -15.19 20.41
CA THR A 174 -17.73 -14.94 21.82
C THR A 174 -19.10 -15.54 22.17
N GLY A 175 -20.09 -15.30 21.30
CA GLY A 175 -21.45 -15.82 21.43
C GLY A 175 -21.67 -17.22 20.85
N GLY A 176 -20.71 -17.75 20.08
CA GLY A 176 -20.87 -19.04 19.39
C GLY A 176 -21.79 -18.95 18.18
N GLU A 177 -21.84 -17.79 17.52
CA GLU A 177 -22.74 -17.52 16.41
C GLU A 177 -21.97 -17.54 15.08
N PHE A 178 -22.47 -18.29 14.10
CA PHE A 178 -21.91 -18.39 12.77
C PHE A 178 -23.02 -18.29 11.72
N ASP A 179 -22.86 -17.34 10.81
CA ASP A 179 -23.67 -17.15 9.60
C ASP A 179 -25.19 -17.11 9.85
N LEU A 180 -25.60 -16.49 10.96
CA LEU A 180 -27.02 -16.28 11.23
C LEU A 180 -27.63 -15.33 10.20
N PRO A 181 -28.89 -15.56 9.77
CA PRO A 181 -29.62 -14.60 8.94
C PRO A 181 -29.64 -13.21 9.58
N ILE A 182 -29.59 -12.16 8.76
CA ILE A 182 -29.49 -10.77 9.26
C ILE A 182 -30.67 -10.39 10.17
N GLU A 183 -31.84 -10.98 9.96
CA GLU A 183 -33.03 -10.80 10.79
C GLU A 183 -32.85 -11.37 12.20
N VAL A 184 -32.10 -12.46 12.35
CA VAL A 184 -31.77 -13.07 13.65
C VAL A 184 -30.62 -12.31 14.28
N TRP A 185 -29.57 -12.04 13.50
CA TRP A 185 -28.40 -11.27 13.93
C TRP A 185 -28.79 -9.90 14.51
N SER A 186 -29.72 -9.20 13.87
CA SER A 186 -30.18 -7.87 14.30
C SER A 186 -31.01 -7.86 15.59
N GLN A 187 -31.35 -9.02 16.17
CA GLN A 187 -32.05 -9.08 17.45
C GLN A 187 -31.13 -8.74 18.62
N ASN A 188 -29.85 -9.08 18.51
CA ASN A 188 -28.85 -8.91 19.56
C ASN A 188 -27.57 -8.21 19.08
N HIS A 189 -27.39 -7.89 17.79
CA HIS A 189 -26.22 -7.18 17.29
C HIS A 189 -26.59 -5.93 16.49
N LYS A 190 -25.88 -4.84 16.76
CA LYS A 190 -25.99 -3.59 15.98
C LYS A 190 -24.60 -3.12 15.58
N LEU A 191 -24.35 -3.06 14.27
CA LEU A 191 -23.14 -2.47 13.70
C LEU A 191 -23.13 -0.96 13.96
N THR A 192 -22.04 -0.44 14.51
CA THR A 192 -21.80 1.02 14.59
C THR A 192 -21.01 1.52 13.37
N GLY A 193 -20.41 0.60 12.62
CA GLY A 193 -19.75 0.82 11.34
C GLY A 193 -19.28 -0.52 10.78
N VAL A 194 -18.96 -0.55 9.48
CA VAL A 194 -18.22 -1.66 8.91
C VAL A 194 -16.79 -1.21 8.72
N THR A 195 -15.84 -1.97 9.28
CA THR A 195 -14.44 -1.87 8.89
C THR A 195 -14.36 -2.24 7.41
N ASP A 196 -14.03 -1.29 6.55
CA ASP A 196 -13.79 -1.54 5.14
C ASP A 196 -12.58 -0.73 4.69
N THR A 197 -12.08 -1.03 3.49
CA THR A 197 -10.93 -0.35 2.89
C THR A 197 -11.38 0.41 1.65
N ASP A 198 -10.84 1.61 1.47
CA ASP A 198 -10.94 2.38 0.22
C ASP A 198 -9.77 2.06 -0.73
N TRP A 199 -8.85 1.19 -0.31
CA TRP A 199 -7.70 0.81 -1.12
C TRP A 199 -8.13 0.22 -2.47
N ASP A 200 -7.52 0.75 -3.52
CA ASP A 200 -7.90 0.55 -4.92
C ASP A 200 -6.83 -0.23 -5.70
N GLY A 201 -5.84 -0.81 -5.01
CA GLY A 201 -4.71 -1.49 -5.64
C GLY A 201 -3.52 -0.58 -5.93
N THR A 202 -3.47 0.60 -5.33
CA THR A 202 -2.31 1.50 -5.45
C THR A 202 -1.14 1.07 -4.56
N ILE A 203 0.07 1.30 -5.04
CA ILE A 203 1.33 1.17 -4.31
C ILE A 203 1.81 2.56 -3.96
N THR A 204 2.07 2.83 -2.68
CA THR A 204 2.73 4.06 -2.25
C THR A 204 4.17 3.77 -1.85
N VAL A 205 5.11 4.47 -2.50
CA VAL A 205 6.55 4.34 -2.24
C VAL A 205 7.01 5.50 -1.38
N TYR A 206 7.70 5.19 -0.28
CA TYR A 206 8.25 6.16 0.67
C TYR A 206 9.78 6.12 0.68
N ASP A 207 10.40 7.23 1.06
CA ASP A 207 11.83 7.22 1.34
C ASP A 207 12.13 6.41 2.61
N SER A 208 13.16 5.57 2.52
CA SER A 208 13.57 4.69 3.63
C SER A 208 14.17 5.46 4.81
N SER A 209 14.52 6.74 4.66
CA SER A 209 15.16 7.55 5.69
C SER A 209 14.21 8.61 6.23
N SER A 210 13.66 9.48 5.36
CA SER A 210 12.77 10.58 5.75
C SER A 210 11.33 10.13 6.01
N ARG A 211 10.93 8.97 5.49
CA ARG A 211 9.52 8.48 5.47
C ARG A 211 8.57 9.37 4.69
N GLU A 212 9.09 10.29 3.88
CA GLU A 212 8.29 11.10 2.98
C GLU A 212 7.83 10.27 1.78
N LYS A 213 6.65 10.59 1.26
CA LYS A 213 6.10 9.94 0.07
C LYS A 213 6.92 10.36 -1.14
N ILE A 214 7.42 9.39 -1.91
CA ILE A 214 8.12 9.61 -3.17
C ILE A 214 7.13 9.62 -4.33
N MET A 215 6.27 8.60 -4.40
CA MET A 215 5.34 8.40 -5.50
C MET A 215 4.21 7.45 -5.12
N THR A 216 3.16 7.47 -5.94
CA THR A 216 2.09 6.48 -5.94
C THR A 216 1.98 5.89 -7.34
N VAL A 217 1.90 4.56 -7.42
CA VAL A 217 1.78 3.79 -8.67
C VAL A 217 0.49 2.99 -8.63
N GLY A 218 -0.15 2.84 -9.78
CA GLY A 218 -1.33 1.99 -9.94
C GLY A 218 -2.61 2.75 -10.27
N PRO A 219 -3.77 2.09 -10.14
CA PRO A 219 -3.95 0.76 -9.53
C PRO A 219 -3.27 -0.38 -10.30
N VAL A 220 -2.74 -1.38 -9.59
CA VAL A 220 -2.06 -2.55 -10.16
C VAL A 220 -2.93 -3.79 -9.93
N PRO A 221 -3.21 -4.64 -10.93
CA PRO A 221 -3.99 -5.86 -10.72
C PRO A 221 -3.32 -6.80 -9.70
N ILE A 222 -4.10 -7.38 -8.79
CA ILE A 222 -3.61 -8.37 -7.82
C ILE A 222 -2.95 -9.54 -8.57
N GLY A 223 -1.83 -10.03 -8.05
CA GLY A 223 -1.07 -11.11 -8.67
C GLY A 223 -0.05 -10.65 -9.72
N THR A 224 -0.03 -9.38 -10.11
CA THR A 224 0.91 -8.85 -11.11
C THR A 224 2.35 -9.00 -10.62
N PRO A 225 3.27 -9.66 -11.35
CA PRO A 225 4.66 -9.72 -10.95
C PRO A 225 5.30 -8.33 -10.96
N PHE A 226 6.14 -8.00 -9.97
CA PHE A 226 6.79 -6.68 -9.89
C PHE A 226 7.68 -6.36 -11.11
N SER A 227 8.24 -7.37 -11.77
CA SER A 227 8.93 -7.22 -13.07
C SER A 227 8.05 -6.67 -14.20
N LYS A 228 6.73 -6.64 -14.03
CA LYS A 228 5.74 -6.15 -15.01
C LYS A 228 5.18 -4.77 -14.66
N ILE A 229 5.68 -4.12 -13.61
CA ILE A 229 5.27 -2.77 -13.20
C ILE A 229 6.35 -1.77 -13.67
N PRO A 230 6.18 -1.11 -14.84
CA PRO A 230 7.23 -0.32 -15.45
C PRO A 230 7.62 0.93 -14.65
N GLU A 231 6.69 1.55 -13.93
CA GLU A 231 6.91 2.73 -13.08
C GLU A 231 7.88 2.45 -11.93
N LEU A 232 7.92 1.19 -11.48
CA LEU A 232 8.80 0.72 -10.42
C LEU A 232 10.09 0.10 -10.96
N ALA A 233 10.26 0.05 -12.28
CA ALA A 233 11.45 -0.52 -12.89
C ALA A 233 12.71 0.25 -12.48
N ASN A 234 13.76 -0.49 -12.11
CA ASN A 234 15.05 0.05 -11.66
C ASN A 234 15.03 0.74 -10.28
N ILE A 235 13.91 0.72 -9.56
CA ILE A 235 13.87 1.17 -8.16
C ILE A 235 14.16 -0.05 -7.28
N LYS A 236 15.15 0.08 -6.39
CA LYS A 236 15.37 -0.93 -5.34
C LYS A 236 14.34 -0.73 -4.25
N LEU A 237 13.32 -1.60 -4.24
CA LEU A 237 12.20 -1.52 -3.32
C LEU A 237 12.35 -2.52 -2.18
N SER A 238 11.78 -2.18 -1.04
CA SER A 238 11.62 -3.04 0.14
C SER A 238 10.21 -2.89 0.70
N ALA A 239 9.64 -3.97 1.24
CA ALA A 239 8.35 -3.91 1.93
C ALA A 239 8.49 -3.33 3.35
N ASP A 240 9.69 -3.35 3.91
CA ASP A 240 10.01 -2.65 5.15
C ASP A 240 10.99 -1.50 4.91
N ALA A 241 11.01 -0.69 5.95
CA ALA A 241 11.59 0.62 6.02
C ALA A 241 13.13 0.55 6.22
N GLU A 242 13.63 -0.60 6.69
CA GLU A 242 15.00 -0.95 7.04
C GLU A 242 15.73 -1.69 5.90
N GLY A 243 15.00 -2.06 4.84
CA GLY A 243 15.54 -2.79 3.69
C GLY A 243 15.72 -4.28 3.92
N GLN A 244 15.15 -4.86 4.99
CA GLN A 244 15.33 -6.28 5.32
C GLN A 244 14.53 -7.21 4.40
N TYR A 245 13.47 -6.68 3.80
CA TYR A 245 12.54 -7.39 2.96
C TYR A 245 12.50 -6.80 1.55
N PRO A 246 13.54 -7.04 0.74
CA PRO A 246 13.59 -6.53 -0.63
C PRO A 246 12.46 -7.13 -1.48
N VAL A 247 11.86 -6.29 -2.31
CA VAL A 247 10.88 -6.73 -3.32
C VAL A 247 11.65 -7.36 -4.48
N ARG A 248 11.26 -8.58 -4.83
CA ARG A 248 11.87 -9.36 -5.92
C ARG A 248 11.07 -9.15 -7.20
N PRO A 249 11.69 -9.22 -8.39
CA PRO A 249 10.97 -9.09 -9.66
C PRO A 249 9.88 -10.15 -9.89
N THR A 250 9.97 -11.30 -9.22
CA THR A 250 9.02 -12.41 -9.28
C THR A 250 7.90 -12.32 -8.25
N ASP A 251 8.02 -11.43 -7.25
CA ASP A 251 6.96 -11.23 -6.26
C ASP A 251 5.71 -10.78 -6.97
N LYS A 252 4.57 -11.28 -6.51
CA LYS A 252 3.26 -10.94 -7.03
C LYS A 252 2.66 -9.84 -6.17
N PHE A 253 2.10 -8.83 -6.82
CA PHE A 253 1.49 -7.72 -6.12
C PHE A 253 0.27 -8.17 -5.30
N SER A 254 0.21 -7.70 -4.06
CA SER A 254 -0.89 -7.84 -3.11
C SER A 254 -0.87 -6.63 -2.18
N SER A 255 -1.87 -6.53 -1.32
CA SER A 255 -1.98 -5.54 -0.24
C SER A 255 -0.78 -5.57 0.71
N SER A 256 -0.09 -6.71 0.83
CA SER A 256 1.17 -6.81 1.60
C SER A 256 2.27 -5.91 1.04
N TYR A 257 2.14 -5.49 -0.23
CA TYR A 257 3.03 -4.57 -0.91
C TYR A 257 2.41 -3.19 -1.20
N MET A 258 1.26 -2.84 -0.60
CA MET A 258 0.62 -1.52 -0.82
C MET A 258 1.51 -0.35 -0.36
N LYS A 259 2.42 -0.61 0.60
CA LYS A 259 3.38 0.35 1.13
C LYS A 259 4.79 -0.19 0.94
N LEU A 260 5.59 0.51 0.15
CA LEU A 260 6.98 0.15 -0.12
C LEU A 260 7.92 1.28 0.26
N TYR A 261 9.20 0.94 0.37
CA TYR A 261 10.27 1.86 0.68
C TYR A 261 11.36 1.76 -0.36
N ALA A 262 11.91 2.92 -0.74
CA ALA A 262 13.09 3.04 -1.56
C ALA A 262 14.09 3.95 -0.86
N ARG A 263 15.38 3.65 -0.98
CA ARG A 263 16.41 4.57 -0.52
C ARG A 263 16.62 5.64 -1.58
N THR A 264 16.53 6.91 -1.19
CA THR A 264 16.80 8.02 -2.10
C THR A 264 17.92 8.92 -1.61
N HIS A 265 18.40 9.74 -2.54
CA HIS A 265 19.45 10.72 -2.32
C HIS A 265 19.04 12.07 -2.89
N ARG A 266 19.42 13.11 -2.16
CA ARG A 266 19.25 14.48 -2.62
C ARG A 266 20.41 14.86 -3.53
N VAL A 267 20.08 15.29 -4.74
CA VAL A 267 21.05 15.83 -5.70
C VAL A 267 20.74 17.30 -5.92
N SER A 268 21.64 18.18 -5.47
CA SER A 268 21.52 19.64 -5.60
C SER A 268 22.32 20.17 -6.80
N PHE A 269 21.86 21.27 -7.38
CA PHE A 269 22.49 21.88 -8.57
C PHE A 269 22.82 23.35 -8.31
N GLU A 270 24.07 23.71 -8.59
CA GLU A 270 24.63 25.03 -8.38
C GLU A 270 25.18 25.59 -9.69
N ILE A 271 25.11 26.91 -9.86
CA ILE A 271 25.79 27.64 -10.93
C ILE A 271 26.81 28.61 -10.33
N GLN A 272 27.96 28.75 -11.01
CA GLN A 272 28.97 29.72 -10.62
C GLN A 272 28.74 31.06 -11.33
N LEU A 273 28.53 32.11 -10.55
CA LEU A 273 28.37 33.47 -11.05
C LEU A 273 29.67 34.03 -11.61
N ASP A 274 29.55 34.90 -12.62
CA ASP A 274 30.69 35.61 -13.21
C ASP A 274 30.99 36.92 -12.45
N ASN A 275 31.06 36.82 -11.12
CA ASN A 275 31.48 37.91 -10.26
C ASN A 275 32.94 37.71 -9.81
N ALA A 276 33.53 38.73 -9.18
CA ALA A 276 34.90 38.69 -8.69
C ALA A 276 35.15 37.54 -7.70
N TYR A 277 34.10 37.10 -7.00
CA TYR A 277 34.16 36.09 -5.94
C TYR A 277 33.83 34.67 -6.41
N LYS A 278 33.46 34.50 -7.69
CA LYS A 278 33.00 33.23 -8.28
C LYS A 278 31.98 32.51 -7.40
N SER A 279 31.02 33.26 -6.88
CA SER A 279 30.00 32.77 -5.94
C SER A 279 29.16 31.65 -6.56
N LEU A 280 28.82 30.65 -5.76
CA LEU A 280 27.87 29.59 -6.12
C LEU A 280 26.47 30.00 -5.68
N VAL A 281 25.50 29.81 -6.57
CA VAL A 281 24.09 30.01 -6.27
C VAL A 281 23.25 28.83 -6.79
N PRO A 282 22.13 28.50 -6.11
CA PRO A 282 21.29 27.41 -6.53
C PRO A 282 20.73 27.62 -7.94
N HIS A 283 20.76 26.57 -8.76
CA HIS A 283 20.12 26.55 -10.06
C HIS A 283 18.83 25.73 -9.99
N TYR A 284 17.70 26.40 -10.18
CA TYR A 284 16.39 25.76 -10.11
C TYR A 284 16.19 24.85 -11.33
N VAL A 285 16.12 23.54 -11.06
CA VAL A 285 16.09 22.46 -12.05
C VAL A 285 14.70 21.93 -12.35
N ARG A 286 13.75 22.15 -11.45
CA ARG A 286 12.34 21.75 -11.55
C ARG A 286 11.46 22.62 -10.65
N GLU A 287 10.16 22.44 -10.76
CA GLU A 287 9.17 22.91 -9.79
C GLU A 287 8.65 21.70 -8.99
N ASP A 288 8.13 21.91 -7.79
CA ASP A 288 7.40 20.89 -7.03
C ASP A 288 5.90 20.87 -7.37
N GLU A 289 5.12 20.09 -6.62
CA GLU A 289 3.67 19.97 -6.84
C GLU A 289 2.88 21.27 -6.58
N TYR A 290 3.49 22.25 -5.92
CA TYR A 290 2.92 23.57 -5.63
C TYR A 290 3.45 24.66 -6.57
N GLY A 291 4.35 24.31 -7.49
CA GLY A 291 5.00 25.26 -8.40
C GLY A 291 6.21 25.96 -7.80
N ASP A 292 6.69 25.55 -6.62
CA ASP A 292 7.83 26.18 -5.98
C ASP A 292 9.15 25.71 -6.63
N PRO A 293 10.05 26.66 -6.98
CA PRO A 293 11.27 26.33 -7.69
C PRO A 293 12.24 25.54 -6.81
N CYS A 294 12.66 24.37 -7.30
CA CYS A 294 13.55 23.44 -6.61
C CYS A 294 14.91 23.37 -7.30
N ALA A 295 15.97 23.64 -6.55
CA ALA A 295 17.36 23.48 -7.00
C ALA A 295 17.93 22.08 -6.74
N TYR A 296 17.05 21.09 -6.53
CA TYR A 296 17.44 19.72 -6.26
C TYR A 296 16.42 18.72 -6.82
N VAL A 297 16.88 17.49 -7.00
CA VAL A 297 16.04 16.32 -7.25
C VAL A 297 16.25 15.28 -6.15
N ILE A 298 15.24 14.45 -5.93
CA ILE A 298 15.32 13.26 -5.09
C ILE A 298 15.42 12.05 -6.03
N VAL A 299 16.48 11.26 -5.90
CA VAL A 299 16.80 10.18 -6.85
C VAL A 299 16.99 8.89 -6.09
N SER A 300 16.40 7.80 -6.57
CA SER A 300 16.61 6.47 -5.99
C SER A 300 18.09 6.07 -6.03
N GLU A 301 18.55 5.40 -4.98
CA GLU A 301 19.93 4.89 -4.90
C GLU A 301 20.22 3.93 -6.05
N GLY A 302 21.30 4.21 -6.77
CA GLY A 302 21.74 3.49 -7.97
C GLY A 302 21.00 3.87 -9.25
N ALA A 303 20.06 4.82 -9.23
CA ALA A 303 19.40 5.33 -10.42
C ALA A 303 20.23 6.42 -11.10
N LYS A 304 19.93 6.65 -12.39
CA LYS A 304 20.48 7.77 -13.15
C LYS A 304 19.78 9.06 -12.72
N LEU A 305 20.42 10.20 -12.99
CA LEU A 305 19.74 11.49 -12.83
C LEU A 305 18.55 11.58 -13.79
N PRO A 306 17.39 12.08 -13.33
CA PRO A 306 16.32 12.47 -14.24
C PRO A 306 16.77 13.65 -15.11
N GLN A 307 16.08 13.86 -16.22
CA GLN A 307 16.28 15.09 -16.98
C GLN A 307 15.88 16.31 -16.13
N VAL A 308 16.72 17.33 -16.16
CA VAL A 308 16.59 18.55 -15.38
C VAL A 308 16.72 19.78 -16.28
N LYS A 309 16.11 20.90 -15.88
CA LYS A 309 16.30 22.17 -16.58
C LYS A 309 17.77 22.55 -16.59
N ILE A 310 18.36 22.67 -17.78
CA ILE A 310 19.76 23.05 -17.95
C ILE A 310 19.96 24.56 -17.75
N PRO A 311 21.12 24.99 -17.22
CA PRO A 311 21.41 26.41 -17.03
C PRO A 311 21.89 27.05 -18.34
N GLU A 312 21.54 28.32 -18.52
CA GLU A 312 21.97 29.13 -19.66
C GLU A 312 22.93 30.23 -19.20
N LYS A 313 23.97 30.49 -19.99
CA LYS A 313 24.95 31.56 -19.74
C LYS A 313 25.37 32.22 -21.04
N ALA A 314 25.10 33.52 -21.18
CA ALA A 314 25.37 34.26 -22.42
C ALA A 314 26.85 34.17 -22.83
N GLY A 315 27.08 33.75 -24.08
CA GLY A 315 28.44 33.56 -24.63
C GLY A 315 29.13 32.25 -24.21
N TYR A 316 28.42 31.35 -23.53
CA TYR A 316 28.92 30.05 -23.13
C TYR A 316 27.95 28.92 -23.51
N THR A 317 28.50 27.74 -23.74
CA THR A 317 27.75 26.49 -23.94
C THR A 317 27.83 25.67 -22.67
N PHE A 318 26.69 25.21 -22.15
CA PHE A 318 26.65 24.24 -21.06
C PHE A 318 27.17 22.90 -21.56
N ILE A 319 28.20 22.34 -20.90
CA ILE A 319 28.81 21.06 -21.30
C ILE A 319 28.52 19.93 -20.30
N GLY A 320 27.85 20.22 -19.19
CA GLY A 320 27.38 19.22 -18.24
C GLY A 320 27.61 19.60 -16.77
N TRP A 321 27.26 18.66 -15.89
CA TRP A 321 27.38 18.79 -14.45
C TRP A 321 28.68 18.16 -13.95
N ARG A 322 29.32 18.75 -12.93
CA ARG A 322 30.47 18.15 -12.25
C ARG A 322 30.24 18.14 -10.75
N ASP A 323 30.72 17.11 -10.05
CA ASP A 323 30.68 17.06 -8.59
C ASP A 323 31.35 18.33 -8.00
N LEU A 324 30.56 19.10 -7.28
CA LEU A 324 30.99 20.36 -6.67
C LEU A 324 32.13 20.13 -5.66
N ASN A 325 32.11 18.99 -4.97
CA ASN A 325 33.10 18.65 -3.94
C ASN A 325 34.36 18.01 -4.53
N ASN A 326 34.40 17.76 -5.84
CA ASN A 326 35.55 17.20 -6.53
C ASN A 326 35.80 17.90 -7.87
N SER A 327 36.61 18.96 -7.84
CA SER A 327 36.94 19.77 -9.01
C SER A 327 37.64 19.01 -10.14
N LYS A 328 38.22 17.83 -9.85
CA LYS A 328 38.87 16.94 -10.84
C LYS A 328 37.95 15.84 -11.35
N ALA A 329 36.71 15.75 -10.86
CA ALA A 329 35.76 14.77 -11.35
C ALA A 329 35.48 15.00 -12.85
N PRO A 330 35.29 13.92 -13.64
CA PRO A 330 34.79 14.05 -15.00
C PRO A 330 33.42 14.74 -15.00
N ILE A 331 33.01 15.23 -16.16
CA ILE A 331 31.62 15.64 -16.35
C ILE A 331 30.74 14.41 -16.16
N TRP A 332 29.68 14.57 -15.37
CA TRP A 332 28.69 13.54 -15.10
C TRP A 332 28.11 13.00 -16.41
N ASN A 333 28.21 11.70 -16.59
CA ASN A 333 27.68 11.02 -17.76
C ASN A 333 26.24 10.59 -17.48
N GLU A 334 25.28 11.30 -18.09
CA GLU A 334 23.84 11.01 -17.95
C GLU A 334 23.43 9.60 -18.41
N TYR A 335 24.26 8.92 -19.22
CA TYR A 335 23.97 7.58 -19.72
C TYR A 335 24.53 6.47 -18.84
N THR A 336 25.64 6.68 -18.14
CA THR A 336 26.34 5.63 -17.38
C THR A 336 26.36 5.84 -15.89
N ASP A 337 26.38 7.09 -15.44
CA ASP A 337 26.62 7.41 -14.04
C ASP A 337 25.33 7.27 -13.21
N LYS A 338 25.52 6.92 -11.94
CA LYS A 338 24.44 6.56 -11.02
C LYS A 338 24.60 7.28 -9.70
N VAL A 339 23.51 7.76 -9.13
CA VAL A 339 23.48 8.43 -7.83
C VAL A 339 23.62 7.38 -6.73
N THR A 340 24.59 7.51 -5.84
CA THR A 340 24.84 6.51 -4.76
C THR A 340 24.95 7.14 -3.36
N LYS A 341 24.78 8.45 -3.28
CA LYS A 341 24.83 9.26 -2.06
C LYS A 341 24.22 10.62 -2.37
N ASP A 342 24.05 11.46 -1.36
CA ASP A 342 23.74 12.86 -1.59
C ASP A 342 24.87 13.54 -2.36
N MET A 343 24.52 14.31 -3.38
CA MET A 343 25.46 14.94 -4.29
C MET A 343 25.13 16.42 -4.47
N SER A 344 26.16 17.22 -4.71
CA SER A 344 26.01 18.59 -5.17
C SER A 344 26.76 18.72 -6.47
N PHE A 345 26.09 19.20 -7.51
CA PHE A 345 26.69 19.44 -8.82
C PHE A 345 26.88 20.94 -9.06
N VAL A 346 27.95 21.27 -9.76
CA VAL A 346 28.19 22.60 -10.33
C VAL A 346 28.11 22.53 -11.86
N ALA A 347 27.45 23.51 -12.46
CA ALA A 347 27.35 23.62 -13.90
C ALA A 347 28.71 23.95 -14.53
N VAL A 348 29.10 23.21 -15.56
CA VAL A 348 30.32 23.46 -16.32
C VAL A 348 29.98 24.05 -17.68
N PHE A 349 30.67 25.14 -18.01
CA PHE A 349 30.47 25.90 -19.23
C PHE A 349 31.75 25.97 -20.06
N GLN A 350 31.60 25.87 -21.37
CA GLN A 350 32.64 26.15 -22.35
C GLN A 350 32.39 27.51 -22.99
N LYS A 351 33.40 28.39 -23.02
CA LYS A 351 33.28 29.72 -23.65
C LYS A 351 33.14 29.56 -25.16
N GLY A 352 32.10 30.15 -25.74
CA GLY A 352 31.91 30.18 -27.19
C GLY A 352 32.97 31.07 -27.86
N THR A 353 33.42 30.70 -29.05
CA THR A 353 34.27 31.55 -29.88
C THR A 353 33.38 32.59 -30.57
N VAL A 354 33.41 33.84 -30.11
CA VAL A 354 32.77 34.95 -30.81
C VAL A 354 33.74 35.44 -31.87
N ASN A 355 33.46 35.13 -33.14
CA ASN A 355 34.17 35.76 -34.26
C ASN A 355 33.55 37.13 -34.50
N TYR A 356 34.33 38.19 -34.37
CA TYR A 356 33.92 39.54 -34.73
C TYR A 356 34.38 39.85 -36.15
N THR A 357 33.45 40.07 -37.06
CA THR A 357 33.77 40.60 -38.39
C THR A 357 33.92 42.12 -38.28
N VAL A 358 35.16 42.62 -38.29
CA VAL A 358 35.43 44.06 -38.36
C VAL A 358 35.35 44.50 -39.82
N SER A 359 34.31 45.26 -40.17
CA SER A 359 34.21 45.93 -41.48
C SER A 359 34.83 47.32 -41.40
N PHE A 360 35.94 47.53 -42.11
CA PHE A 360 36.55 48.86 -42.27
C PHE A 360 35.79 49.67 -43.30
N ASN A 361 35.23 50.83 -42.91
CA ASN A 361 34.73 51.83 -43.84
C ASN A 361 35.88 52.79 -44.20
N THR A 362 36.43 52.67 -45.40
CA THR A 362 37.60 53.45 -45.84
C THR A 362 37.27 54.89 -46.25
N ASN A 363 35.99 55.31 -46.20
CA ASN A 363 35.54 56.67 -46.47
C ASN A 363 36.14 57.29 -47.76
N GLY A 364 36.30 56.47 -48.81
CA GLY A 364 36.85 56.88 -50.11
C GLY A 364 38.34 56.56 -50.34
N GLY A 365 39.03 55.94 -49.39
CA GLY A 365 40.39 55.41 -49.56
C GLY A 365 40.45 53.99 -50.14
N SER A 366 41.62 53.59 -50.64
CA SER A 366 41.89 52.27 -51.23
C SER A 366 41.53 51.10 -50.28
N ALA A 367 40.96 50.03 -50.82
CA ALA A 367 40.49 48.88 -50.04
C ALA A 367 41.63 48.21 -49.24
N VAL A 368 41.42 48.02 -47.94
CA VAL A 368 42.30 47.23 -47.07
C VAL A 368 41.73 45.81 -47.02
N LYS A 369 42.53 44.78 -47.31
CA LYS A 369 42.11 43.38 -47.14
C LYS A 369 41.87 43.10 -45.66
N ALA A 370 40.75 42.46 -45.33
CA ALA A 370 40.51 41.94 -44.00
C ALA A 370 41.51 40.80 -43.73
N ASP A 371 42.44 41.02 -42.81
CA ASP A 371 43.23 39.94 -42.21
C ASP A 371 42.53 39.46 -40.95
N ASP A 372 42.49 38.14 -40.77
CA ASP A 372 42.03 37.48 -39.55
C ASP A 372 42.89 37.95 -38.37
N CYS A 373 42.31 38.76 -37.48
CA CYS A 373 43.01 39.23 -36.29
C CYS A 373 42.78 38.26 -35.11
N PRO A 374 43.78 37.51 -34.63
CA PRO A 374 43.63 36.71 -33.44
C PRO A 374 43.80 37.60 -32.21
N ARG A 375 42.77 37.59 -31.35
CA ARG A 375 42.75 38.08 -29.96
C ARG A 375 42.85 39.59 -29.76
N LEU A 376 41.71 40.19 -29.41
CA LEU A 376 41.66 41.34 -28.51
C LEU A 376 41.49 40.83 -27.06
N THR A 377 42.56 40.85 -26.29
CA THR A 377 42.50 40.86 -24.83
C THR A 377 42.25 42.30 -24.40
N LEU A 378 41.07 42.58 -23.85
CA LEU A 378 40.78 43.83 -23.15
C LEU A 378 41.26 43.69 -21.71
N SER A 379 42.15 44.60 -21.32
CA SER A 379 42.77 44.75 -19.99
C SER A 379 41.80 45.18 -18.91
#